data_AF-A0A352W9R7-F1
#
_entry.id   AF-A0A352W9R7-F1
#
_cell.length_a   1.000
_cell.length_b   1.000
_cell.length_c   1.000
_cell.angle_alpha   90.00
_cell.angle_beta   90.00
_cell.angle_gamma   90.00
#
_symmetry.space_group_name_H-M   'P 1'
#
loop_
_entity.id
_entity.type
_entity.pdbx_description
1 polymer ?
#
loop_
_entity_poly.entity_id
_entity_poly.type
_entity_poly.pdbx_seq_one_letter_code
_entity_poly.pdbx_strand_id
1 'polypeptide(L)'
;MWDSSQIPTAENAYAGQNRPGWRNAKSDELSRAILKELDEKKRIALFHEHQALWSEELPSIPLYFRVDVSAAHKNLQNVKPTGNTTPITWNVQNWSWAN
;
A
#
# COMPACT_ATOMS: atom_id res chain seq x y z
N MET A 1 2.65 3.23 7.37
CA MET A 1 2.19 1.97 8.01
C MET A 1 3.13 1.55 9.13
N TRP A 2 4.44 1.45 8.89
CA TRP A 2 5.41 0.90 9.84
C TRP A 2 5.97 1.90 10.88
N ASP A 3 5.23 2.96 11.18
CA ASP A 3 5.57 3.86 12.30
C ASP A 3 4.90 3.32 13.57
N SER A 4 5.60 3.34 14.70
CA SER A 4 5.11 2.83 15.99
C SER A 4 3.88 3.57 16.51
N SER A 5 3.66 4.81 16.10
CA SER A 5 2.42 5.56 16.37
C SER A 5 1.18 4.98 15.66
N GLN A 6 1.38 4.09 14.68
CA GLN A 6 0.33 3.44 13.91
C GLN A 6 -0.07 2.07 14.48
N ILE A 7 0.41 1.71 15.68
CA ILE A 7 0.00 0.50 16.39
C ILE A 7 -1.39 0.75 16.99
N PRO A 8 -2.40 -0.08 16.68
CA PRO A 8 -3.72 0.02 17.32
C PRO A 8 -3.63 -0.24 18.84
N THR A 9 -4.06 0.73 19.65
CA THR A 9 -4.14 0.63 21.11
C THR A 9 -5.46 1.21 21.62
N ALA A 10 -5.80 0.96 22.89
CA ALA A 10 -7.02 1.54 23.47
C ALA A 10 -6.97 3.08 23.46
N GLU A 11 -5.79 3.67 23.67
CA GLU A 11 -5.55 5.11 23.75
C GLU A 11 -5.78 5.82 22.41
N ASN A 12 -5.58 5.14 21.28
CA ASN A 12 -5.86 5.69 19.94
C ASN A 12 -7.16 5.14 19.33
N ALA A 13 -8.07 4.61 20.15
CA ALA A 13 -9.32 3.99 19.71
C ALA A 13 -9.12 2.87 18.68
N TYR A 14 -8.03 2.11 18.81
CA TYR A 14 -7.62 1.05 17.89
C TYR A 14 -7.40 1.53 16.45
N ALA A 15 -7.03 2.79 16.27
CA ALA A 15 -6.65 3.35 14.97
C ALA A 15 -5.24 2.91 14.54
N GLY A 16 -4.97 2.99 13.23
CA GLY A 16 -3.67 2.67 12.65
C GLY A 16 -3.62 1.35 11.89
N GLN A 17 -2.50 1.10 11.22
CA GLN A 17 -2.33 -0.04 10.31
C GLN A 17 -1.14 -0.95 10.70
N ASN A 18 -0.36 -0.61 11.72
CA ASN A 18 0.71 -1.46 12.25
C ASN A 18 0.14 -2.54 13.17
N ARG A 19 -0.63 -3.46 12.58
CA ARG A 19 -1.30 -4.56 13.30
C ARG A 19 -0.33 -5.56 13.95
N PRO A 20 0.83 -5.89 13.35
CA PRO A 20 1.82 -6.74 14.02
C PRO A 20 2.44 -6.13 15.29
N GLY A 21 2.26 -4.82 15.52
CA GLY A 21 2.81 -4.15 16.70
C GLY A 21 4.32 -3.91 16.63
N TRP A 22 4.90 -3.82 15.41
CA TRP A 22 6.33 -3.63 15.23
C TRP A 22 6.77 -2.25 15.74
N ARG A 23 7.83 -2.20 16.57
CA ARG A 23 8.37 -0.98 17.17
C ARG A 23 9.86 -0.89 16.89
N ASN A 24 10.26 0.06 16.06
CA ASN A 24 11.66 0.32 15.76
C ASN A 24 11.89 1.83 15.52
N ALA A 25 12.76 2.45 16.31
CA ALA A 25 12.99 3.90 16.25
C ALA A 25 13.58 4.38 14.91
N LYS A 26 14.36 3.53 14.23
CA LYS A 26 14.92 3.82 12.91
C LYS A 26 13.86 3.68 11.81
N SER A 27 12.99 2.68 11.90
CA SER A 27 11.83 2.55 10.98
C SER A 27 10.89 3.75 11.10
N ASP A 28 10.65 4.22 12.33
CA ASP A 28 9.88 5.42 12.63
C ASP A 28 10.49 6.67 11.98
N GLU A 29 11.80 6.88 12.13
CA GLU A 29 12.54 7.98 11.50
C GLU A 29 12.43 7.92 9.98
N LEU A 30 12.74 6.77 9.38
CA LEU A 30 12.72 6.56 7.93
C LEU A 30 11.31 6.74 7.35
N SER A 31 10.29 6.19 8.01
CA SER A 31 8.89 6.36 7.61
C SER A 31 8.48 7.82 7.55
N ARG A 32 8.85 8.61 8.57
CA ARG A 32 8.57 10.05 8.61
C ARG A 32 9.39 10.85 7.60
N ALA A 33 10.63 10.45 7.32
CA ALA A 33 11.47 11.07 6.30
C ALA A 33 10.91 10.83 4.89
N ILE A 34 10.54 9.58 4.57
CA ILE A 34 9.90 9.18 3.31
C ILE A 34 8.66 10.02 3.02
N LEU A 35 7.82 10.26 4.03
CA LEU A 35 6.58 11.04 3.88
C LEU A 35 6.83 12.52 3.59
N LYS A 36 7.99 13.07 3.97
CA LYS A 36 8.35 14.48 3.81
C LYS A 36 9.24 14.74 2.59
N GLU A 37 9.83 13.70 2.01
CA GLU A 37 10.73 13.82 0.86
C GLU A 37 9.95 13.88 -0.46
N LEU A 38 10.18 14.95 -1.24
CA LEU A 38 9.52 15.19 -2.53
C LEU A 38 10.40 14.77 -3.71
N ASP A 39 11.72 14.76 -3.55
CA ASP A 39 12.64 14.25 -4.55
C ASP A 39 12.53 12.72 -4.65
N GLU A 40 12.12 12.24 -5.81
CA GLU A 40 11.86 10.82 -6.03
C GLU A 40 13.10 9.95 -5.78
N LYS A 41 14.29 10.40 -6.20
CA LYS A 41 15.52 9.60 -6.07
C LYS A 41 15.93 9.48 -4.60
N LYS A 42 15.86 10.57 -3.85
CA LYS A 42 16.10 10.56 -2.40
C LYS A 42 15.07 9.71 -1.67
N ARG A 43 13.78 9.83 -2.04
CA ARG A 43 12.72 9.02 -1.45
C ARG A 43 12.91 7.53 -1.70
N ILE A 44 13.34 7.14 -2.91
CA ILE A 44 13.66 5.74 -3.24
C ILE A 44 14.82 5.23 -2.36
N ALA A 45 15.88 6.02 -2.17
CA ALA A 45 16.99 5.63 -1.30
C ALA A 45 16.53 5.38 0.16
N LEU A 46 15.68 6.25 0.70
CA LEU A 46 15.07 6.05 2.03
C LEU A 46 14.20 4.79 2.09
N PHE A 47 13.42 4.52 1.02
CA PHE A 47 12.64 3.29 0.93
C PHE A 47 13.51 2.03 0.92
N HIS A 48 14.67 2.05 0.26
CA HIS A 48 15.60 0.92 0.27
C HIS A 48 16.14 0.64 1.67
N GLU A 49 16.57 1.68 2.39
CA GLU A 49 17.04 1.55 3.78
C GLU A 49 15.94 1.00 4.69
N HIS A 50 14.71 1.52 4.56
CA HIS A 50 13.56 1.05 5.33
C HIS A 50 13.22 -0.42 5.01
N GLN A 51 13.24 -0.82 3.73
CA GLN A 51 12.92 -2.18 3.31
C GLN A 51 13.99 -3.18 3.71
N ALA A 52 15.27 -2.78 3.73
CA ALA A 52 16.35 -3.61 4.26
C ALA A 52 16.12 -3.90 5.75
N LEU A 53 15.90 -2.86 6.56
CA LEU A 53 15.60 -3.00 7.99
C LEU A 53 14.35 -3.87 8.24
N TRP A 54 13.28 -3.63 7.49
CA TRP A 54 12.05 -4.43 7.60
C TRP A 54 12.29 -5.90 7.24
N SER A 55 13.16 -6.19 6.27
CA SER A 55 13.48 -7.57 5.87
C SER A 55 14.36 -8.28 6.90
N GLU A 56 15.24 -7.55 7.57
CA GLU A 56 16.09 -8.06 8.66
C GLU A 56 15.27 -8.39 9.92
N GLU A 57 14.33 -7.52 10.30
CA GLU A 57 13.51 -7.71 11.51
C GLU A 57 12.23 -8.54 11.29
N LEU A 58 11.82 -8.72 10.03
CA LEU A 58 10.71 -9.56 9.59
C LEU A 58 9.41 -9.38 10.43
N PRO A 59 8.85 -8.16 10.56
CA PRO A 59 7.64 -7.93 11.36
C PRO A 59 6.38 -8.56 10.75
N SER A 60 6.44 -8.96 9.48
CA SER A 60 5.45 -9.83 8.85
C SER A 60 6.13 -10.65 7.75
N ILE A 61 5.63 -11.86 7.50
CA ILE A 61 6.21 -12.77 6.51
C ILE A 61 5.60 -12.47 5.13
N PRO A 62 6.36 -11.90 4.17
CA PRO A 62 5.87 -11.74 2.81
C PRO A 62 5.81 -13.11 2.12
N LEU A 63 4.73 -13.37 1.38
CA LEU A 63 4.53 -14.63 0.67
C LEU A 63 4.75 -14.48 -0.83
N TYR A 64 3.90 -13.69 -1.50
CA TYR A 64 3.95 -13.43 -2.93
C TYR A 64 3.08 -12.21 -3.28
N PHE A 65 3.32 -11.61 -4.44
CA PHE A 65 2.42 -10.62 -5.02
C PHE A 65 1.26 -11.31 -5.74
N ARG A 66 0.03 -10.89 -5.41
CA ARG A 66 -1.19 -11.45 -6.03
C ARG A 66 -1.39 -10.89 -7.43
N VAL A 67 -1.92 -11.74 -8.31
CA VAL A 67 -2.43 -11.32 -9.62
C VAL A 67 -3.93 -11.08 -9.47
N ASP A 68 -4.38 -9.88 -9.79
CA ASP A 68 -5.80 -9.55 -9.83
C ASP A 68 -6.35 -9.77 -11.24
N VAL A 69 -7.30 -10.70 -11.36
CA VAL A 69 -7.96 -11.02 -12.63
C VAL A 69 -9.32 -10.36 -12.66
N SER A 70 -9.59 -9.61 -13.73
CA SER A 70 -10.87 -8.98 -13.99
C SER A 70 -11.56 -9.61 -15.17
N ALA A 71 -12.88 -9.84 -15.06
CA ALA A 71 -13.72 -10.34 -16.13
C ALA A 71 -14.89 -9.39 -16.37
N ALA A 72 -15.26 -9.21 -17.63
CA ALA A 72 -16.41 -8.41 -18.03
C ALA A 72 -17.17 -9.14 -19.15
N HIS A 73 -18.46 -8.84 -19.27
CA HIS A 73 -19.24 -9.37 -20.39
C HIS A 73 -18.67 -8.87 -21.72
N LYS A 74 -18.58 -9.73 -22.74
CA LYS A 74 -17.97 -9.40 -24.05
C LYS A 74 -18.58 -8.16 -24.73
N ASN A 75 -19.85 -7.86 -24.45
CA ASN A 75 -20.57 -6.71 -25.00
C ASN A 75 -20.49 -5.46 -24.11
N LEU A 76 -19.89 -5.53 -22.91
CA LEU A 76 -19.73 -4.38 -22.03
C LEU A 76 -18.46 -3.61 -22.43
N GLN A 77 -18.65 -2.40 -22.94
CA GLN A 77 -17.59 -1.56 -23.48
C GLN A 77 -16.95 -0.69 -22.39
N ASN A 78 -15.71 -0.26 -22.66
CA ASN A 78 -14.94 0.70 -21.85
C ASN A 78 -14.61 0.27 -20.41
N VAL A 79 -14.60 -1.03 -20.10
CA VAL A 79 -14.06 -1.53 -18.83
C VAL A 79 -12.53 -1.38 -18.83
N LYS A 80 -11.97 -0.65 -17.85
CA LYS A 80 -10.52 -0.35 -17.78
C LYS A 80 -9.91 -0.77 -16.44
N PRO A 81 -9.37 -1.99 -16.31
CA PRO A 81 -8.61 -2.40 -15.12
C PRO A 81 -7.37 -1.49 -14.92
N THR A 82 -7.04 -1.18 -13.66
CA THR A 82 -5.94 -0.26 -13.31
C THR A 82 -4.63 -0.96 -12.98
N GLY A 83 -4.65 -2.28 -12.73
CA GLY A 83 -3.48 -3.04 -12.26
C GLY A 83 -2.99 -2.64 -10.87
N ASN A 84 -3.84 -1.98 -10.07
CA ASN A 84 -3.56 -1.58 -8.69
C ASN A 84 -4.80 -1.81 -7.82
N THR A 85 -4.75 -1.37 -6.56
CA THR A 85 -5.84 -1.55 -5.60
C THR A 85 -7.11 -0.73 -5.88
N THR A 86 -7.11 0.11 -6.91
CA THR A 86 -8.30 0.88 -7.31
C THR A 86 -9.36 -0.08 -7.86
N PRO A 87 -10.60 -0.04 -7.37
CA PRO A 87 -11.67 -0.88 -7.90
C PRO A 87 -11.84 -0.70 -9.42
N ILE A 88 -12.11 -1.80 -10.13
CA ILE A 88 -12.37 -1.80 -11.59
C ILE A 88 -13.46 -0.81 -12.00
N THR A 89 -14.37 -0.48 -11.09
CA THR A 89 -15.49 0.44 -11.30
C THR A 89 -15.10 1.93 -11.28
N TRP A 90 -13.81 2.29 -11.16
CA TRP A 90 -13.37 3.70 -11.12
C TRP A 90 -13.82 4.53 -12.34
N ASN A 91 -14.04 3.86 -13.49
CA ASN A 91 -14.50 4.49 -14.72
C ASN A 91 -15.89 4.02 -15.18
N VAL A 92 -16.72 3.50 -14.25
CA VAL A 92 -18.03 2.92 -14.55
C VAL A 92 -18.97 3.87 -15.30
N GLN A 93 -18.84 5.19 -15.10
CA GLN A 93 -19.60 6.21 -15.80
C GLN A 93 -19.39 6.22 -17.32
N ASN A 94 -18.30 5.62 -17.80
CA ASN A 94 -17.98 5.52 -19.23
C ASN A 94 -18.39 4.17 -19.84
N TRP A 95 -18.95 3.26 -19.03
CA TRP A 95 -19.33 1.92 -19.49
C TRP A 95 -20.64 1.99 -20.27
N SER A 96 -20.76 1.16 -21.30
CA SER A 96 -21.96 1.06 -22.12
C SER A 96 -22.09 -0.34 -22.72
N TRP A 97 -23.31 -0.74 -23.06
CA TRP A 97 -23.53 -1.95 -23.84
C TRP A 97 -23.28 -1.68 -25.32
N ALA A 98 -22.57 -2.58 -25.98
CA ALA A 98 -22.52 -2.61 -27.43
C ALA A 98 -23.94 -2.84 -27.98
N ASN A 99 -24.36 -1.98 -28.91
CA ASN A 99 -25.60 -2.14 -29.66
C ASN A 99 -25.53 -3.34 -30.61
#